data_AF-A0A4S2TWP6-F1
#
_entry.id   AF-A0A4S2TWP6-F1
#
_cell.length_a   1.000
_cell.length_b   1.000
_cell.length_c   1.000
_cell.angle_alpha   90.00
_cell.angle_beta   90.00
_cell.angle_gamma   90.00
#
_symmetry.space_group_name_H-M   'P 1'
#
loop_
_entity.id
_entity.type
_entity.pdbx_description
1 polymer ?
#
loop_
_entity_poly.entity_id
_entity_poly.type
_entity_poly.pdbx_seq_one_letter_code
_entity_poly.pdbx_strand_id
1 'polypeptide(L)'
;MPTRAAHPKARASLLAALTATVLAATGTPALAATDTGHPMDRAFERAAEEFDVPRDLLAAVGYGETRLDGHAGRPSQANGFGVMHLVSNPAHHTLERAAALTGEPLAALRSDNGANILGGAAVLRGYADTLGLDARDRDDLDAWYPAVVRYSGTDGPAAALYADTVYTFLADGLDAVTRDGERITVTGRPVSPHKDGIAATDTGTRSADYPAALWVAADPNNYTTGRTAAIDRVIIHVTQGSYAGSISWFQDPVSEVSAHYVVRSSDGQITQMVRDADTAYHARSANASTLGIEHEGFIDDPSWFTDAMYRSSAALTAYLCDKYGIPKDRTHIIGHSEAPGNDHTDPGPNWDWNRYMELVKGTGTGGESRDGLSFGTYTTQRGGSAGPQVKALQLLLNDLDYPVGEADGGFGPVTTGAVTSFQAAHGLEADGVVGARTWTALLSAGSAPALAEGATGEDVKRLQRALTAALGSTVEADGSFGPATATAVRSYQTSRDLTADGVVGTATWAALQAGR
;
A
#
# COMPACT_ATOMS: atom_id res chain seq x y z
N MET A 1 101.96 22.04 -23.75
CA MET A 1 102.34 21.38 -22.48
C MET A 1 101.14 21.46 -21.52
N PRO A 2 100.82 20.37 -20.81
CA PRO A 2 99.95 19.35 -21.39
C PRO A 2 98.84 18.93 -20.38
N THR A 3 97.64 18.55 -20.84
CA THR A 3 97.11 17.17 -20.98
C THR A 3 96.57 16.47 -19.73
N ARG A 4 95.39 15.85 -19.93
CA ARG A 4 95.04 14.44 -19.60
C ARG A 4 94.96 14.05 -18.10
N ALA A 5 94.18 13.07 -17.67
CA ALA A 5 93.13 12.25 -18.26
C ALA A 5 92.64 11.28 -17.16
N ALA A 6 91.45 10.73 -17.42
CA ALA A 6 91.09 9.32 -17.25
C ALA A 6 91.04 8.66 -15.87
N HIS A 7 89.84 8.11 -15.62
CA HIS A 7 89.55 6.89 -14.85
C HIS A 7 90.59 5.77 -15.03
N PRO A 8 90.72 4.87 -14.04
CA PRO A 8 89.99 3.60 -14.15
C PRO A 8 89.55 2.94 -12.82
N LYS A 9 88.52 2.07 -12.94
CA LYS A 9 88.33 0.70 -12.37
C LYS A 9 88.66 0.49 -10.87
N ALA A 10 87.89 -0.24 -10.06
CA ALA A 10 87.35 -1.56 -10.30
C ALA A 10 86.34 -1.97 -9.21
N ARG A 11 85.50 -2.95 -9.56
CA ARG A 11 84.54 -3.69 -8.73
C ARG A 11 85.20 -4.41 -7.56
N ALA A 12 84.51 -4.46 -6.42
CA ALA A 12 84.50 -5.61 -5.53
C ALA A 12 83.13 -5.72 -4.85
N SER A 13 82.49 -6.86 -5.10
CA SER A 13 81.19 -7.27 -4.59
C SER A 13 81.24 -7.48 -3.08
N LEU A 14 80.23 -7.00 -2.36
CA LEU A 14 79.84 -7.62 -1.08
C LEU A 14 78.33 -7.83 -1.05
N LEU A 15 77.97 -9.10 -0.97
CA LEU A 15 76.64 -9.62 -0.64
C LEU A 15 76.17 -8.97 0.67
N ALA A 16 75.12 -8.15 0.61
CA ALA A 16 74.31 -7.82 1.78
C ALA A 16 73.04 -8.68 1.68
N ALA A 17 72.96 -9.68 2.55
CA ALA A 17 71.81 -10.56 2.68
C ALA A 17 70.57 -9.74 3.06
N LEU A 18 69.65 -9.56 2.10
CA LEU A 18 68.30 -9.09 2.39
C LEU A 18 67.57 -10.25 3.07
N THR A 19 67.39 -10.14 4.38
CA THR A 19 66.42 -10.95 5.13
C THR A 19 65.03 -10.47 4.71
N ALA A 20 64.44 -11.17 3.74
CA ALA A 20 63.01 -11.06 3.47
C ALA A 20 62.25 -11.61 4.69
N THR A 21 61.79 -10.72 5.55
CA THR A 21 60.79 -11.08 6.55
C THR A 21 59.49 -11.31 5.81
N VAL A 22 59.20 -12.57 5.49
CA VAL A 22 57.85 -12.99 5.09
C VAL A 22 56.99 -12.81 6.33
N LEU A 23 56.33 -11.65 6.44
CA LEU A 23 55.19 -11.52 7.32
C LEU A 23 54.07 -12.33 6.66
N ALA A 24 53.97 -13.60 7.04
CA ALA A 24 52.77 -14.37 6.83
C ALA A 24 51.67 -13.70 7.66
N ALA A 25 51.05 -12.67 7.08
CA ALA A 25 49.72 -12.26 7.50
C ALA A 25 48.83 -13.46 7.19
N THR A 26 48.62 -14.30 8.20
CA THR A 26 47.47 -15.19 8.24
C THR A 26 46.26 -14.27 8.17
N GLY A 27 45.80 -14.02 6.96
CA GLY A 27 44.47 -13.50 6.71
C GLY A 27 43.52 -14.51 7.30
N THR A 28 43.16 -14.29 8.57
CA THR A 28 41.87 -14.71 9.05
C THR A 28 40.88 -14.24 8.00
N PRO A 29 40.02 -15.11 7.43
CA PRO A 29 38.93 -14.61 6.62
C PRO A 29 38.24 -13.59 7.50
N ALA A 30 38.16 -12.35 7.03
CA ALA A 30 37.33 -11.35 7.67
C ALA A 30 35.97 -12.04 7.81
N LEU A 31 35.61 -12.36 9.06
CA LEU A 31 34.25 -12.72 9.39
C LEU A 31 33.40 -11.68 8.70
N ALA A 32 32.59 -12.11 7.73
CA ALA A 32 31.67 -11.24 7.01
C ALA A 32 31.04 -10.34 8.05
N ALA A 33 31.32 -9.04 7.96
CA ALA A 33 30.74 -8.08 8.87
C ALA A 33 29.24 -8.30 8.78
N THR A 34 28.64 -8.74 9.89
CA THR A 34 27.20 -8.91 9.99
C THR A 34 26.58 -7.60 9.54
N ASP A 35 25.84 -7.68 8.44
CA ASP A 35 25.25 -6.55 7.74
C ASP A 35 24.47 -5.69 8.76
N THR A 36 24.71 -4.39 8.69
CA THR A 36 24.29 -3.38 9.65
C THR A 36 22.81 -3.05 9.44
N GLY A 37 21.93 -3.95 9.88
CA GLY A 37 20.55 -3.66 10.29
C GLY A 37 19.53 -3.26 9.22
N HIS A 38 19.92 -2.98 7.97
CA HIS A 38 19.02 -2.49 6.91
C HIS A 38 19.42 -2.99 5.50
N PRO A 39 19.35 -4.30 5.20
CA PRO A 39 19.80 -4.85 3.92
C PRO A 39 18.96 -4.40 2.71
N MET A 40 17.66 -4.15 2.87
CA MET A 40 16.76 -3.78 1.76
C MET A 40 16.85 -2.30 1.41
N ASP A 41 16.94 -1.41 2.40
CA ASP A 41 17.10 0.02 2.17
C ASP A 41 18.38 0.32 1.39
N ARG A 42 19.48 -0.32 1.80
CA ARG A 42 20.76 -0.23 1.07
C ARG A 42 20.69 -0.86 -0.32
N ALA A 43 19.84 -1.85 -0.54
CA ALA A 43 19.62 -2.39 -1.88
C ALA A 43 18.93 -1.36 -2.79
N PHE A 44 17.93 -0.63 -2.29
CA PHE A 44 17.32 0.47 -3.02
C PHE A 44 18.29 1.62 -3.30
N GLU A 45 19.13 2.01 -2.33
CA GLU A 45 20.18 3.02 -2.53
C GLU A 45 21.17 2.60 -3.63
N ARG A 46 21.70 1.37 -3.53
CA ARG A 46 22.66 0.85 -4.53
C ARG A 46 22.05 0.77 -5.93
N ALA A 47 20.83 0.26 -6.05
CA ALA A 47 20.15 0.14 -7.33
C ALA A 47 19.83 1.51 -7.94
N ALA A 48 19.47 2.49 -7.11
CA ALA A 48 19.25 3.87 -7.52
C ALA A 48 20.53 4.52 -8.06
N GLU A 49 21.65 4.36 -7.34
CA GLU A 49 22.96 4.87 -7.77
C GLU A 49 23.46 4.21 -9.07
N GLU A 50 23.29 2.89 -9.19
CA GLU A 50 23.81 2.14 -10.34
C GLU A 50 23.05 2.43 -11.64
N PHE A 51 21.72 2.53 -11.55
CA PHE A 51 20.87 2.72 -12.74
C PHE A 51 20.35 4.15 -12.91
N ASP A 52 20.73 5.06 -12.02
CA ASP A 52 20.33 6.48 -12.09
C ASP A 52 18.79 6.58 -12.17
N VAL A 53 18.15 5.90 -11.20
CA VAL A 53 16.70 5.85 -10.94
C VAL A 53 16.47 6.43 -9.53
N PRO A 54 15.46 7.28 -9.29
CA PRO A 54 15.18 7.78 -7.95
C PRO A 54 14.88 6.66 -6.94
N ARG A 55 15.62 6.64 -5.82
CA ARG A 55 15.46 5.62 -4.76
C ARG A 55 14.03 5.51 -4.23
N ASP A 56 13.38 6.65 -4.00
CA ASP A 56 12.00 6.70 -3.51
C ASP A 56 10.99 6.15 -4.53
N LEU A 57 11.27 6.31 -5.83
CA LEU A 57 10.46 5.69 -6.88
C LEU A 57 10.59 4.17 -6.84
N LEU A 58 11.81 3.64 -6.70
CA LEU A 58 12.03 2.20 -6.57
C LEU A 58 11.31 1.61 -5.35
N ALA A 59 11.41 2.27 -4.20
CA ALA A 59 10.74 1.85 -2.98
C ALA A 59 9.20 1.90 -3.14
N ALA A 60 8.66 2.95 -3.76
CA ALA A 60 7.23 3.07 -4.05
C ALA A 60 6.72 1.97 -5.01
N VAL A 61 7.50 1.66 -6.06
CA VAL A 61 7.21 0.54 -6.98
C VAL A 61 7.24 -0.79 -6.21
N GLY A 62 8.32 -1.08 -5.47
CA GLY A 62 8.42 -2.34 -4.71
C GLY A 62 7.31 -2.49 -3.64
N TYR A 63 6.88 -1.38 -3.04
CA TYR A 63 5.74 -1.39 -2.12
C TYR A 63 4.41 -1.65 -2.85
N GLY A 64 4.19 -1.03 -4.00
CA GLY A 64 3.00 -1.25 -4.81
C GLY A 64 2.90 -2.66 -5.40
N GLU A 65 4.04 -3.29 -5.67
CA GLU A 65 4.09 -4.65 -6.20
C GLU A 65 3.89 -5.71 -5.14
N THR A 66 4.62 -5.61 -4.03
CA THR A 66 4.73 -6.72 -3.07
C THR A 66 4.71 -6.30 -1.61
N ARG A 67 4.42 -5.02 -1.31
CA ARG A 67 4.61 -4.45 0.04
C ARG A 67 6.02 -4.67 0.57
N LEU A 68 7.01 -4.63 -0.32
CA LEU A 68 8.43 -4.83 0.00
C LEU A 68 8.77 -6.24 0.50
N ASP A 69 8.03 -7.25 0.02
CA ASP A 69 8.24 -8.64 0.39
C ASP A 69 8.69 -9.48 -0.82
N GLY A 70 9.86 -10.11 -0.68
CA GLY A 70 10.39 -11.02 -1.70
C GLY A 70 9.68 -12.36 -1.82
N HIS A 71 8.71 -12.66 -0.95
CA HIS A 71 7.89 -13.87 -0.97
C HIS A 71 8.71 -15.17 -0.91
N ALA A 72 9.89 -15.11 -0.27
CA ALA A 72 10.87 -16.20 -0.24
C ALA A 72 11.18 -16.79 -1.63
N GLY A 73 11.08 -15.95 -2.67
CA GLY A 73 11.27 -16.31 -4.08
C GLY A 73 10.19 -17.20 -4.70
N ARG A 74 9.04 -17.34 -4.04
CA ARG A 74 7.86 -17.98 -4.63
C ARG A 74 7.22 -17.06 -5.67
N PRO A 75 6.74 -17.58 -6.80
CA PRO A 75 6.05 -16.77 -7.79
C PRO A 75 4.65 -16.36 -7.34
N SER A 76 4.18 -15.22 -7.85
CA SER A 76 2.75 -14.88 -7.92
C SER A 76 2.01 -15.72 -8.97
N GLN A 77 0.69 -15.56 -9.08
CA GLN A 77 -0.08 -16.19 -10.18
C GLN A 77 0.39 -15.78 -11.58
N ALA A 78 0.77 -14.51 -11.77
CA ALA A 78 1.34 -14.02 -13.02
C ALA A 78 2.77 -14.54 -13.31
N ASN A 79 3.32 -15.41 -12.45
CA ASN A 79 4.72 -15.84 -12.44
C ASN A 79 5.73 -14.68 -12.29
N GLY A 80 5.39 -13.70 -11.43
CA GLY A 80 6.26 -12.63 -10.99
C GLY A 80 6.96 -12.94 -9.67
N PHE A 81 8.17 -12.41 -9.50
CA PHE A 81 9.08 -12.78 -8.40
C PHE A 81 9.69 -11.57 -7.69
N GLY A 82 9.91 -11.74 -6.38
CA GLY A 82 10.66 -10.81 -5.54
C GLY A 82 10.00 -9.45 -5.35
N VAL A 83 10.71 -8.55 -4.65
CA VAL A 83 10.22 -7.23 -4.21
C VAL A 83 9.63 -6.39 -5.37
N MET A 84 10.26 -6.43 -6.53
CA MET A 84 9.93 -5.64 -7.72
C MET A 84 9.03 -6.40 -8.71
N HIS A 85 8.54 -7.59 -8.35
CA HIS A 85 7.65 -8.43 -9.18
C HIS A 85 8.16 -8.62 -10.62
N LEU A 86 9.38 -9.13 -10.76
CA LEU A 86 9.93 -9.43 -12.09
C LEU A 86 9.25 -10.66 -12.68
N VAL A 87 8.58 -10.49 -13.83
CA VAL A 87 7.67 -11.46 -14.45
C VAL A 87 8.37 -12.30 -15.52
N SER A 88 8.04 -13.59 -15.55
CA SER A 88 8.43 -14.54 -16.59
C SER A 88 7.22 -15.34 -17.04
N ASN A 89 6.48 -14.88 -18.03
CA ASN A 89 5.31 -15.57 -18.58
C ASN A 89 5.23 -15.37 -20.12
N PRO A 90 4.30 -16.01 -20.85
CA PRO A 90 4.25 -15.88 -22.31
C PRO A 90 4.06 -14.46 -22.86
N ALA A 91 3.52 -13.54 -22.06
CA ALA A 91 3.24 -12.15 -22.44
C ALA A 91 4.34 -11.17 -21.97
N HIS A 92 4.98 -11.44 -20.83
CA HIS A 92 5.89 -10.53 -20.13
C HIS A 92 7.16 -11.23 -19.65
N HIS A 93 8.31 -10.64 -19.97
CA HIS A 93 9.65 -11.19 -19.72
C HIS A 93 10.57 -10.20 -18.98
N THR A 94 10.05 -9.50 -17.98
CA THR A 94 10.84 -8.52 -17.21
C THR A 94 11.92 -9.19 -16.37
N LEU A 95 11.74 -10.44 -15.95
CA LEU A 95 12.77 -11.23 -15.26
C LEU A 95 13.96 -11.53 -16.17
N GLU A 96 13.73 -11.99 -17.41
CA GLU A 96 14.79 -12.25 -18.38
C GLU A 96 15.47 -10.95 -18.82
N ARG A 97 14.70 -9.87 -18.97
CA ARG A 97 15.24 -8.54 -19.27
C ARG A 97 16.14 -8.04 -18.13
N ALA A 98 15.72 -8.19 -16.88
CA ALA A 98 16.54 -7.84 -15.72
C ALA A 98 17.87 -8.62 -15.73
N ALA A 99 17.84 -9.93 -15.95
CA ALA A 99 19.05 -10.76 -16.05
C ALA A 99 20.00 -10.29 -17.15
N ALA A 100 19.45 -9.92 -18.31
CA ALA A 100 20.25 -9.41 -19.43
C ALA A 100 20.88 -8.04 -19.14
N LEU A 101 20.20 -7.18 -18.37
CA LEU A 101 20.66 -5.82 -18.07
C LEU A 101 21.66 -5.77 -16.90
N THR A 102 21.48 -6.61 -15.88
CA THR A 102 22.35 -6.62 -14.69
C THR A 102 23.45 -7.68 -14.77
N GLY A 103 23.29 -8.71 -15.58
CA GLY A 103 24.15 -9.90 -15.57
C GLY A 103 23.86 -10.87 -14.40
N GLU A 104 22.83 -10.60 -13.59
CA GLU A 104 22.45 -11.45 -12.46
C GLU A 104 21.82 -12.78 -12.94
N PRO A 105 22.11 -13.91 -12.29
CA PRO A 105 21.44 -15.17 -12.59
C PRO A 105 19.93 -15.08 -12.29
N LEU A 106 19.09 -15.70 -13.13
CA LEU A 106 17.64 -15.79 -12.91
C LEU A 106 17.28 -16.32 -11.51
N ALA A 107 18.07 -17.24 -10.97
CA ALA A 107 17.85 -17.77 -9.63
C ALA A 107 18.00 -16.68 -8.54
N ALA A 108 19.02 -15.82 -8.66
CA ALA A 108 19.23 -14.72 -7.72
C ALA A 108 18.10 -13.69 -7.83
N LEU A 109 17.74 -13.30 -9.05
CA LEU A 109 16.63 -12.38 -9.31
C LEU A 109 15.28 -12.89 -8.78
N ARG A 110 15.11 -14.21 -8.64
CA ARG A 110 13.88 -14.78 -8.06
C ARG A 110 13.84 -14.70 -6.54
N SER A 111 14.94 -14.99 -5.86
CA SER A 111 14.93 -15.26 -4.41
C SER A 111 15.72 -14.26 -3.55
N ASP A 112 16.63 -13.48 -4.14
CA ASP A 112 17.41 -12.48 -3.42
C ASP A 112 16.81 -11.10 -3.61
N ASN A 113 16.44 -10.44 -2.49
CA ASN A 113 15.80 -9.13 -2.53
C ASN A 113 16.70 -8.07 -3.16
N GLY A 114 18.02 -8.12 -2.90
CA GLY A 114 18.97 -7.15 -3.43
C GLY A 114 19.11 -7.26 -4.95
N ALA A 115 19.32 -8.48 -5.45
CA ALA A 115 19.39 -8.76 -6.88
C ALA A 115 18.07 -8.39 -7.57
N ASN A 116 16.93 -8.71 -6.97
CA ASN A 116 15.63 -8.40 -7.53
C ASN A 116 15.37 -6.88 -7.63
N ILE A 117 15.72 -6.12 -6.57
CA ILE A 117 15.65 -4.65 -6.58
C ILE A 117 16.56 -4.06 -7.66
N LEU A 118 17.78 -4.56 -7.77
CA LEU A 118 18.73 -4.18 -8.82
C LEU A 118 18.16 -4.44 -10.22
N GLY A 119 17.57 -5.62 -10.43
CA GLY A 119 16.92 -6.00 -11.67
C GLY A 119 15.73 -5.10 -12.03
N GLY A 120 14.88 -4.76 -11.05
CA GLY A 120 13.76 -3.84 -11.23
C GLY A 120 14.23 -2.43 -11.64
N ALA A 121 15.27 -1.92 -10.98
CA ALA A 121 15.88 -0.63 -11.34
C ALA A 121 16.44 -0.64 -12.76
N ALA A 122 17.14 -1.71 -13.15
CA ALA A 122 17.66 -1.86 -14.51
C ALA A 122 16.56 -1.86 -15.57
N VAL A 123 15.45 -2.56 -15.32
CA VAL A 123 14.29 -2.61 -16.21
C VAL A 123 13.63 -1.22 -16.34
N LEU A 124 13.38 -0.52 -15.23
CA LEU A 124 12.85 0.85 -15.23
C LEU A 124 13.76 1.80 -16.00
N ARG A 125 15.07 1.73 -15.75
CA ARG A 125 16.05 2.54 -16.47
C ARG A 125 16.01 2.26 -17.97
N GLY A 126 15.95 0.99 -18.37
CA GLY A 126 15.81 0.61 -19.77
C GLY A 126 14.53 1.16 -20.43
N TYR A 127 13.43 1.32 -19.68
CA TYR A 127 12.23 1.99 -20.18
C TYR A 127 12.43 3.50 -20.33
N ALA A 128 13.05 4.16 -19.34
CA ALA A 128 13.40 5.58 -19.40
C ALA A 128 14.30 5.89 -20.61
N ASP A 129 15.32 5.07 -20.87
CA ASP A 129 16.20 5.22 -22.03
C ASP A 129 15.42 5.05 -23.36
N THR A 130 14.48 4.10 -23.42
CA THR A 130 13.63 3.91 -24.61
C THR A 130 12.70 5.09 -24.85
N LEU A 131 12.29 5.77 -23.78
CA LEU A 131 11.47 6.98 -23.82
C LEU A 131 12.31 8.23 -24.12
N GLY A 132 13.64 8.13 -24.11
CA GLY A 132 14.55 9.23 -24.42
C GLY A 132 14.76 10.20 -23.26
N LEU A 133 14.45 9.81 -22.01
CA LEU A 133 14.70 10.63 -20.83
C LEU A 133 16.21 10.84 -20.69
N ASP A 134 16.64 12.10 -20.63
CA ASP A 134 18.04 12.43 -20.36
C ASP A 134 18.34 12.44 -18.85
N ALA A 135 19.57 12.80 -18.45
CA ALA A 135 19.95 12.83 -17.03
C ALA A 135 19.13 13.83 -16.21
N ARG A 136 18.78 14.97 -16.80
CA ARG A 136 17.97 15.98 -16.12
C ARG A 136 16.52 15.52 -15.98
N ASP A 137 15.98 14.86 -17.00
CA ASP A 137 14.65 14.27 -16.89
C ASP A 137 14.61 13.20 -15.79
N ARG A 138 15.68 12.41 -15.64
CA ARG A 138 15.74 11.35 -14.62
C ARG A 138 15.89 11.87 -13.18
N ASP A 139 16.41 13.08 -13.00
CA ASP A 139 16.38 13.79 -11.72
C ASP A 139 14.96 14.27 -11.33
N ASP A 140 14.05 14.35 -12.30
CA ASP A 140 12.66 14.74 -12.11
C ASP A 140 11.76 13.51 -11.95
N LEU A 141 11.25 13.31 -10.73
CA LEU A 141 10.32 12.21 -10.43
C LEU A 141 9.10 12.21 -11.36
N ASP A 142 8.60 13.37 -11.80
CA ASP A 142 7.38 13.44 -12.60
C ASP A 142 7.59 12.92 -14.03
N ALA A 143 8.81 13.00 -14.56
CA ALA A 143 9.17 12.49 -15.87
C ALA A 143 9.19 10.94 -15.93
N TRP A 144 9.31 10.25 -14.80
CA TRP A 144 9.35 8.78 -14.75
C TRP A 144 8.00 8.12 -15.01
N TYR A 145 6.88 8.85 -15.00
CA TYR A 145 5.54 8.28 -15.06
C TYR A 145 5.34 7.35 -16.28
N PRO A 146 5.75 7.73 -17.51
CA PRO A 146 5.68 6.83 -18.66
C PRO A 146 6.52 5.56 -18.53
N ALA A 147 7.65 5.60 -17.83
CA ALA A 147 8.47 4.43 -17.58
C ALA A 147 7.81 3.47 -16.58
N VAL A 148 7.16 4.00 -15.55
CA VAL A 148 6.35 3.24 -14.58
C VAL A 148 5.14 2.60 -15.25
N VAL A 149 4.47 3.34 -16.15
CA VAL A 149 3.37 2.78 -16.97
C VAL A 149 3.86 1.61 -17.82
N ARG A 150 5.03 1.69 -18.45
CA ARG A 150 5.61 0.54 -19.18
C ARG A 150 6.02 -0.60 -18.26
N TYR A 151 6.40 -0.28 -17.02
CA TYR A 151 6.80 -1.29 -16.04
C TYR A 151 5.65 -2.19 -15.61
N SER A 152 4.40 -1.68 -15.61
CA SER A 152 3.21 -2.48 -15.27
C SER A 152 3.03 -3.73 -16.16
N GLY A 153 3.67 -3.74 -17.34
CA GLY A 153 3.49 -4.77 -18.35
C GLY A 153 2.15 -4.67 -19.08
N THR A 154 1.30 -3.69 -18.77
CA THR A 154 -0.04 -3.57 -19.36
C THR A 154 -0.17 -2.37 -20.28
N ASP A 155 -1.23 -2.38 -21.09
CA ASP A 155 -1.65 -1.23 -21.90
C ASP A 155 -2.96 -0.61 -21.37
N GLY A 156 -3.22 0.63 -21.76
CA GLY A 156 -4.51 1.28 -21.50
C GLY A 156 -4.76 1.63 -20.01
N PRO A 157 -6.02 1.64 -19.55
CA PRO A 157 -6.39 2.12 -18.22
C PRO A 157 -5.71 1.37 -17.06
N ALA A 158 -5.44 0.07 -17.22
CA ALA A 158 -4.77 -0.73 -16.20
C ALA A 158 -3.34 -0.23 -15.93
N ALA A 159 -2.61 0.16 -16.98
CA ALA A 159 -1.25 0.67 -16.88
C ALA A 159 -1.20 2.04 -16.20
N ALA A 160 -2.19 2.89 -16.49
CA ALA A 160 -2.37 4.17 -15.81
C ALA A 160 -2.70 3.99 -14.31
N LEU A 161 -3.60 3.05 -13.97
CA LEU A 161 -3.94 2.75 -12.57
C LEU A 161 -2.73 2.29 -11.75
N TYR A 162 -1.87 1.48 -12.35
CA TYR A 162 -0.62 1.05 -11.74
C TYR A 162 0.27 2.24 -11.40
N ALA A 163 0.59 3.07 -12.40
CA ALA A 163 1.45 4.23 -12.19
C ALA A 163 0.83 5.25 -11.22
N ASP A 164 -0.47 5.51 -11.29
CA ASP A 164 -1.17 6.38 -10.35
C ASP A 164 -1.09 5.88 -8.90
N THR A 165 -1.07 4.56 -8.69
CA THR A 165 -0.89 3.97 -7.36
C THR A 165 0.52 4.26 -6.83
N VAL A 166 1.56 4.04 -7.65
CA VAL A 166 2.95 4.35 -7.30
C VAL A 166 3.12 5.84 -6.96
N TYR A 167 2.54 6.73 -7.77
CA TYR A 167 2.62 8.17 -7.53
C TYR A 167 1.82 8.62 -6.31
N THR A 168 0.78 7.88 -5.90
CA THR A 168 0.11 8.12 -4.62
C THR A 168 1.04 7.86 -3.44
N PHE A 169 1.86 6.79 -3.49
CA PHE A 169 2.86 6.53 -2.44
C PHE A 169 3.97 7.58 -2.41
N LEU A 170 4.37 8.12 -3.56
CA LEU A 170 5.31 9.24 -3.63
C LEU A 170 4.69 10.53 -3.08
N ALA A 171 3.40 10.77 -3.34
CA ALA A 171 2.68 11.93 -2.87
C ALA A 171 2.50 11.93 -1.34
N ASP A 172 1.90 10.85 -0.83
CA ASP A 172 1.52 10.71 0.58
C ASP A 172 2.74 10.36 1.47
N GLY A 173 3.80 9.82 0.86
CA GLY A 173 4.92 9.21 1.57
C GLY A 173 4.61 7.78 2.01
N LEU A 174 5.66 7.08 2.44
CA LEU A 174 5.56 5.70 2.91
C LEU A 174 6.36 5.55 4.20
N ASP A 175 5.80 4.83 5.17
CA ASP A 175 6.54 4.29 6.32
C ASP A 175 6.12 2.84 6.51
N ALA A 176 6.91 1.93 5.94
CA ALA A 176 6.61 0.50 5.90
C ALA A 176 7.64 -0.28 6.70
N VAL A 177 7.18 -1.36 7.35
CA VAL A 177 8.07 -2.32 8.00
C VAL A 177 8.01 -3.61 7.21
N THR A 178 9.15 -4.08 6.72
CA THR A 178 9.26 -5.35 5.99
C THR A 178 8.98 -6.53 6.92
N ARG A 179 8.75 -7.71 6.35
CA ARG A 179 8.57 -8.96 7.12
C ARG A 179 9.70 -9.22 8.12
N ASP A 180 10.92 -8.81 7.79
CA ASP A 180 12.11 -9.00 8.63
C ASP A 180 12.31 -7.87 9.66
N GLY A 181 11.36 -6.93 9.77
CA GLY A 181 11.38 -5.85 10.75
C GLY A 181 12.18 -4.61 10.33
N GLU A 182 12.66 -4.57 9.08
CA GLU A 182 13.36 -3.41 8.53
C GLU A 182 12.37 -2.30 8.16
N ARG A 183 12.65 -1.06 8.57
CA ARG A 183 11.82 0.09 8.21
C ARG A 183 12.30 0.70 6.89
N ILE A 184 11.40 0.83 5.92
CA ILE A 184 11.60 1.50 4.64
C ILE A 184 10.68 2.71 4.59
N THR A 185 11.27 3.89 4.35
CA THR A 185 10.51 5.15 4.26
C THR A 185 10.59 5.75 2.87
N VAL A 186 9.56 6.47 2.45
CA VAL A 186 9.54 7.36 1.28
C VAL A 186 9.07 8.72 1.78
N THR A 187 9.81 9.78 1.46
CA THR A 187 9.41 11.13 1.88
C THR A 187 8.32 11.64 0.96
N GLY A 188 7.12 11.83 1.53
CA GLY A 188 5.96 12.39 0.83
C GLY A 188 6.27 13.78 0.30
N ARG A 189 5.88 14.03 -0.97
CA ARG A 189 6.12 15.29 -1.67
C ARG A 189 5.06 15.53 -2.73
N PRO A 190 4.70 16.78 -3.05
CA PRO A 190 3.84 17.05 -4.19
C PRO A 190 4.45 16.46 -5.49
N VAL A 191 3.62 15.76 -6.26
CA VAL A 191 3.97 15.18 -7.57
C VAL A 191 2.99 15.68 -8.63
N SER A 192 3.48 15.89 -9.85
CA SER A 192 2.73 16.32 -11.02
C SER A 192 3.12 15.46 -12.24
N PRO A 193 2.82 14.15 -12.23
CA PRO A 193 3.33 13.20 -13.22
C PRO A 193 3.07 13.62 -14.67
N HIS A 194 4.09 13.46 -15.51
CA HIS A 194 4.01 13.73 -16.95
C HIS A 194 3.23 12.60 -17.65
N LYS A 195 1.91 12.78 -17.79
CA LYS A 195 1.00 11.78 -18.39
C LYS A 195 0.90 11.84 -19.92
N ASP A 196 1.74 12.61 -20.60
CA ASP A 196 1.57 12.99 -22.02
C ASP A 196 1.27 11.81 -22.94
N GLY A 197 0.06 11.77 -23.51
CA GLY A 197 -0.38 10.74 -24.46
C GLY A 197 -0.70 9.38 -23.84
N ILE A 198 -0.39 9.16 -22.56
CA ILE A 198 -0.88 8.02 -21.78
C ILE A 198 -2.27 8.42 -21.35
N ALA A 199 -3.20 8.07 -22.22
CA ALA A 199 -4.51 8.65 -22.23
C ALA A 199 -5.10 8.70 -20.81
N ALA A 200 -5.52 9.89 -20.42
CA ALA A 200 -6.56 10.10 -19.42
C ALA A 200 -7.91 9.48 -19.84
N THR A 201 -7.92 8.55 -20.80
CA THR A 201 -9.11 7.82 -21.20
C THR A 201 -9.32 6.68 -20.22
N ASP A 202 -10.35 6.87 -19.40
CA ASP A 202 -11.12 5.85 -18.72
C ASP A 202 -10.60 5.25 -17.41
N THR A 203 -9.68 5.93 -16.69
CA THR A 203 -9.69 5.80 -15.21
C THR A 203 -10.95 6.42 -14.58
N GLY A 204 -11.85 6.99 -15.39
CA GLY A 204 -13.14 7.54 -14.99
C GLY A 204 -14.38 6.74 -15.43
N THR A 205 -14.27 5.70 -16.26
CA THR A 205 -15.47 4.93 -16.64
C THR A 205 -15.88 4.09 -15.43
N ARG A 206 -16.98 4.52 -14.81
CA ARG A 206 -17.57 3.81 -13.69
C ARG A 206 -18.27 2.55 -14.18
N SER A 207 -18.22 1.52 -13.36
CA SER A 207 -19.02 0.32 -13.55
C SER A 207 -20.50 0.69 -13.63
N ALA A 208 -21.21 0.10 -14.58
CA ALA A 208 -22.67 0.23 -14.68
C ALA A 208 -23.40 -0.66 -13.64
N ASP A 209 -22.73 -1.72 -13.18
CA ASP A 209 -23.30 -2.69 -12.23
C ASP A 209 -23.14 -2.25 -10.78
N TYR A 210 -22.01 -1.62 -10.45
CA TYR A 210 -21.69 -1.06 -9.14
C TYR A 210 -20.97 0.29 -9.29
N PRO A 211 -21.69 1.43 -9.23
CA PRO A 211 -21.16 2.75 -9.61
C PRO A 211 -19.88 3.22 -8.90
N ALA A 212 -19.57 2.69 -7.72
CA ALA A 212 -18.34 3.02 -7.00
C ALA A 212 -17.09 2.36 -7.61
N ALA A 213 -17.24 1.25 -8.36
CA ALA A 213 -16.13 0.60 -9.03
C ALA A 213 -15.73 1.32 -10.33
N LEU A 214 -14.44 1.22 -10.66
CA LEU A 214 -13.94 1.48 -12.00
C LEU A 214 -14.34 0.34 -12.94
N TRP A 215 -14.30 0.58 -14.24
CA TRP A 215 -14.51 -0.44 -15.27
C TRP A 215 -13.24 -0.64 -16.09
N VAL A 216 -12.69 -1.86 -16.04
CA VAL A 216 -11.56 -2.29 -16.86
C VAL A 216 -11.84 -3.71 -17.32
N ALA A 217 -12.29 -3.90 -18.56
CA ALA A 217 -12.73 -5.20 -19.04
C ALA A 217 -11.60 -6.25 -19.04
N ALA A 218 -11.93 -7.46 -18.58
CA ALA A 218 -11.14 -8.67 -18.82
C ALA A 218 -11.13 -9.04 -20.31
N ASP A 219 -10.17 -9.86 -20.72
CA ASP A 219 -10.13 -10.36 -22.11
C ASP A 219 -11.37 -11.22 -22.42
N PRO A 220 -12.00 -11.08 -23.60
CA PRO A 220 -13.16 -11.89 -23.98
C PRO A 220 -12.95 -13.41 -23.98
N ASN A 221 -11.71 -13.90 -23.99
CA ASN A 221 -11.41 -15.33 -23.86
C ASN A 221 -11.50 -15.83 -22.40
N ASN A 222 -11.49 -14.92 -21.43
CA ASN A 222 -11.42 -15.24 -20.00
C ASN A 222 -12.79 -15.24 -19.31
N TYR A 223 -13.90 -15.08 -20.04
CA TYR A 223 -15.25 -15.20 -19.53
C TYR A 223 -16.22 -15.64 -20.64
N THR A 224 -17.42 -16.09 -20.25
CA THR A 224 -18.51 -16.37 -21.21
C THR A 224 -19.55 -15.26 -21.13
N THR A 225 -19.96 -14.71 -22.28
CA THR A 225 -21.08 -13.77 -22.34
C THR A 225 -22.38 -14.43 -21.93
N GLY A 226 -23.12 -13.79 -21.03
CA GLY A 226 -24.34 -14.31 -20.43
C GLY A 226 -24.09 -15.31 -19.30
N ARG A 227 -25.20 -15.79 -18.72
CA ARG A 227 -25.23 -16.77 -17.63
C ARG A 227 -26.22 -17.88 -17.92
N THR A 228 -25.89 -19.08 -17.46
CA THR A 228 -26.74 -20.27 -17.57
C THR A 228 -27.48 -20.60 -16.27
N ALA A 229 -27.15 -19.92 -15.16
CA ALA A 229 -27.83 -20.06 -13.88
C ALA A 229 -28.07 -18.69 -13.23
N ALA A 230 -29.05 -18.63 -12.31
CA ALA A 230 -29.28 -17.45 -11.50
C ALA A 230 -28.12 -17.24 -10.52
N ILE A 231 -27.80 -15.97 -10.25
CA ILE A 231 -26.78 -15.63 -9.25
C ILE A 231 -27.33 -15.96 -7.86
N ASP A 232 -26.64 -16.84 -7.13
CA ASP A 232 -27.05 -17.30 -5.81
C ASP A 232 -25.98 -17.14 -4.72
N ARG A 233 -24.73 -16.83 -5.10
CA ARG A 233 -23.62 -16.68 -4.15
C ARG A 233 -22.60 -15.61 -4.56
N VAL A 234 -21.87 -15.13 -3.56
CA VAL A 234 -20.63 -14.35 -3.73
C VAL A 234 -19.46 -15.20 -3.24
N ILE A 235 -18.39 -15.28 -4.03
CA ILE A 235 -17.17 -15.99 -3.68
C ILE A 235 -16.04 -14.99 -3.46
N ILE A 236 -15.43 -15.06 -2.28
CA ILE A 236 -14.28 -14.25 -1.87
C ILE A 236 -13.00 -14.99 -2.19
N HIS A 237 -12.11 -14.33 -2.92
CA HIS A 237 -10.81 -14.82 -3.33
C HIS A 237 -9.69 -13.92 -2.83
N VAL A 238 -8.47 -14.47 -2.76
CA VAL A 238 -7.24 -13.70 -2.58
C VAL A 238 -6.32 -14.01 -3.76
N THR A 239 -5.83 -12.96 -4.42
CA THR A 239 -5.21 -13.05 -5.74
C THR A 239 -3.84 -13.76 -5.75
N GLN A 240 -3.14 -13.79 -4.61
CA GLN A 240 -1.73 -14.17 -4.53
C GLN A 240 -0.85 -13.26 -5.41
N GLY A 241 -1.13 -11.96 -5.39
CA GLY A 241 -0.46 -10.93 -6.19
C GLY A 241 -1.02 -9.52 -5.98
N SER A 242 -0.48 -8.55 -6.73
CA SER A 242 -0.88 -7.14 -6.65
C SER A 242 -2.22 -6.86 -7.35
N TYR A 243 -2.84 -5.73 -7.03
CA TYR A 243 -4.09 -5.27 -7.62
C TYR A 243 -3.97 -5.10 -9.13
N ALA A 244 -2.95 -4.38 -9.58
CA ALA A 244 -2.68 -4.14 -11.00
C ALA A 244 -2.24 -5.43 -11.71
N GLY A 245 -1.42 -6.27 -11.06
CA GLY A 245 -1.03 -7.57 -11.61
C GLY A 245 -2.21 -8.50 -11.83
N SER A 246 -3.22 -8.45 -10.94
CA SER A 246 -4.46 -9.24 -11.09
C SER A 246 -5.30 -8.75 -12.27
N ILE A 247 -5.44 -7.43 -12.42
CA ILE A 247 -6.12 -6.83 -13.58
C ILE A 247 -5.40 -7.19 -14.88
N SER A 248 -4.07 -7.07 -14.92
CA SER A 248 -3.23 -7.50 -16.05
C SER A 248 -3.49 -8.96 -16.42
N TRP A 249 -3.49 -9.84 -15.42
CA TRP A 249 -3.65 -11.28 -15.63
C TRP A 249 -5.00 -11.63 -16.25
N PHE A 250 -6.07 -10.96 -15.82
CA PHE A 250 -7.41 -11.15 -16.40
C PHE A 250 -7.57 -10.54 -17.80
N GLN A 251 -6.64 -9.67 -18.23
CA GLN A 251 -6.55 -9.16 -19.60
C GLN A 251 -5.64 -10.00 -20.51
N ASP A 252 -4.89 -10.95 -19.97
CA ASP A 252 -4.10 -11.89 -20.77
C ASP A 252 -5.00 -13.00 -21.31
N PRO A 253 -5.21 -13.14 -22.64
CA PRO A 253 -6.06 -14.17 -23.22
C PRO A 253 -5.58 -15.61 -22.95
N VAL A 254 -4.34 -15.79 -22.50
CA VAL A 254 -3.76 -17.10 -22.15
C VAL A 254 -4.07 -17.51 -20.71
N SER A 255 -4.53 -16.57 -19.86
CA SER A 255 -4.78 -16.89 -18.45
C SER A 255 -5.99 -17.81 -18.26
N GLU A 256 -6.98 -17.73 -19.15
CA GLU A 256 -8.23 -18.49 -19.11
C GLU A 256 -8.97 -18.36 -17.75
N VAL A 257 -8.72 -17.28 -17.02
CA VAL A 257 -9.32 -16.99 -15.71
C VAL A 257 -9.70 -15.51 -15.59
N SER A 258 -10.74 -15.23 -14.82
CA SER A 258 -11.18 -13.86 -14.52
C SER A 258 -12.06 -13.81 -13.28
N ALA A 259 -12.21 -12.63 -12.69
CA ALA A 259 -13.21 -12.36 -11.66
C ALA A 259 -14.11 -11.18 -12.07
N HIS A 260 -15.24 -11.03 -11.38
CA HIS A 260 -16.15 -9.91 -11.65
C HIS A 260 -15.56 -8.62 -11.09
N TYR A 261 -14.93 -8.67 -9.91
CA TYR A 261 -14.37 -7.52 -9.22
C TYR A 261 -12.99 -7.82 -8.64
N VAL A 262 -12.12 -6.80 -8.59
CA VAL A 262 -10.82 -6.81 -7.89
C VAL A 262 -10.79 -5.66 -6.89
N VAL A 263 -10.28 -5.90 -5.67
CA VAL A 263 -10.22 -4.95 -4.56
C VAL A 263 -8.77 -4.69 -4.15
N ARG A 264 -8.37 -3.41 -4.13
CA ARG A 264 -7.03 -2.98 -3.72
C ARG A 264 -6.91 -2.93 -2.19
N SER A 265 -5.80 -3.41 -1.69
CA SER A 265 -5.49 -3.48 -0.26
C SER A 265 -5.25 -2.11 0.36
N SER A 266 -4.55 -1.20 -0.32
CA SER A 266 -4.10 0.06 0.30
C SER A 266 -5.25 1.01 0.66
N ASP A 267 -6.27 1.11 -0.20
CA ASP A 267 -7.33 2.11 -0.08
C ASP A 267 -8.74 1.57 -0.38
N GLY A 268 -8.87 0.27 -0.69
CA GLY A 268 -10.15 -0.35 -1.00
C GLY A 268 -10.70 -0.06 -2.39
N GLN A 269 -9.92 0.52 -3.31
CA GLN A 269 -10.36 0.77 -4.68
C GLN A 269 -10.86 -0.51 -5.35
N ILE A 270 -12.04 -0.44 -5.97
CA ILE A 270 -12.67 -1.57 -6.67
C ILE A 270 -12.62 -1.33 -8.17
N THR A 271 -12.24 -2.37 -8.92
CA THR A 271 -12.38 -2.42 -10.39
C THR A 271 -13.26 -3.60 -10.76
N GLN A 272 -14.31 -3.35 -11.54
CA GLN A 272 -15.11 -4.38 -12.17
C GLN A 272 -14.48 -4.76 -13.51
N MET A 273 -14.34 -6.07 -13.76
CA MET A 273 -13.70 -6.60 -14.97
C MET A 273 -14.60 -7.44 -15.86
N VAL A 274 -15.60 -8.11 -15.27
CA VAL A 274 -16.64 -8.85 -16.00
C VAL A 274 -17.99 -8.32 -15.53
N ARG A 275 -18.92 -8.10 -16.46
CA ARG A 275 -20.27 -7.65 -16.11
C ARG A 275 -20.96 -8.70 -15.26
N ASP A 276 -21.83 -8.29 -14.34
CA ASP A 276 -22.55 -9.26 -13.49
C ASP A 276 -23.42 -10.22 -14.33
N ALA A 277 -23.88 -9.74 -15.50
CA ALA A 277 -24.68 -10.52 -16.45
C ALA A 277 -23.90 -11.62 -17.18
N ASP A 278 -22.57 -11.56 -17.16
CA ASP A 278 -21.67 -12.50 -17.81
C ASP A 278 -21.10 -13.49 -16.78
N THR A 279 -20.46 -14.56 -17.26
CA THR A 279 -19.90 -15.63 -16.42
C THR A 279 -18.37 -15.53 -16.40
N ALA A 280 -17.81 -14.91 -15.35
CA ALA A 280 -16.37 -14.89 -15.12
C ALA A 280 -15.82 -16.29 -14.75
N TYR A 281 -14.54 -16.53 -15.03
CA TYR A 281 -13.88 -17.82 -14.81
C TYR A 281 -13.06 -17.82 -13.51
N HIS A 282 -13.72 -17.94 -12.35
CA HIS A 282 -13.06 -17.83 -11.03
C HIS A 282 -13.21 -19.05 -10.10
N ALA A 283 -14.24 -19.88 -10.26
CA ALA A 283 -14.60 -20.96 -9.34
C ALA A 283 -15.13 -22.21 -10.06
N ARG A 284 -14.57 -22.53 -11.23
CA ARG A 284 -14.84 -23.77 -12.00
C ARG A 284 -16.36 -24.00 -12.21
N SER A 285 -16.92 -25.07 -11.64
CA SER A 285 -18.32 -25.44 -11.81
C SER A 285 -19.31 -24.45 -11.15
N ALA A 286 -18.84 -23.61 -10.22
CA ALA A 286 -19.65 -22.58 -9.59
C ALA A 286 -19.76 -21.28 -10.40
N ASN A 287 -18.96 -21.10 -11.46
CA ASN A 287 -18.92 -19.85 -12.25
C ASN A 287 -20.32 -19.37 -12.66
N ALA A 288 -21.15 -20.29 -13.17
CA ALA A 288 -22.45 -19.97 -13.76
C ALA A 288 -23.47 -19.35 -12.79
N SER A 289 -23.31 -19.55 -11.47
CA SER A 289 -24.26 -19.06 -10.44
C SER A 289 -23.63 -18.09 -9.43
N THR A 290 -22.35 -17.75 -9.58
CA THR A 290 -21.65 -16.99 -8.51
C THR A 290 -20.94 -15.75 -9.02
N LEU A 291 -20.82 -14.74 -8.17
CA LEU A 291 -20.00 -13.54 -8.43
C LEU A 291 -18.70 -13.64 -7.64
N GLY A 292 -17.56 -13.72 -8.33
CA GLY A 292 -16.21 -13.71 -7.74
C GLY A 292 -15.66 -12.31 -7.47
N ILE A 293 -15.13 -12.09 -6.27
CA ILE A 293 -14.42 -10.89 -5.84
C ILE A 293 -13.00 -11.27 -5.41
N GLU A 294 -12.02 -10.71 -6.10
CA GLU A 294 -10.59 -10.91 -5.88
C GLU A 294 -10.00 -9.83 -4.98
N HIS A 295 -9.24 -10.22 -3.95
CA HIS A 295 -8.61 -9.31 -3.01
C HIS A 295 -7.10 -9.35 -3.21
N GLU A 296 -6.51 -8.19 -3.48
CA GLU A 296 -5.05 -8.04 -3.56
C GLU A 296 -4.36 -8.57 -2.29
N GLY A 297 -3.32 -9.38 -2.48
CA GLY A 297 -2.43 -9.78 -1.40
C GLY A 297 -2.18 -11.28 -1.36
N PHE A 298 -1.72 -11.74 -0.19
CA PHE A 298 -1.23 -13.11 0.01
C PHE A 298 -1.84 -13.73 1.26
N ILE A 299 -2.34 -14.97 1.14
CA ILE A 299 -3.11 -15.64 2.20
C ILE A 299 -2.33 -15.88 3.50
N ASP A 300 -1.00 -15.92 3.43
CA ASP A 300 -0.09 -16.15 4.56
C ASP A 300 0.36 -14.85 5.23
N ASP A 301 -0.07 -13.68 4.74
CA ASP A 301 0.32 -12.38 5.27
C ASP A 301 -0.91 -11.51 5.63
N PRO A 302 -1.26 -11.39 6.93
CA PRO A 302 -2.44 -10.66 7.36
C PRO A 302 -2.34 -9.14 7.14
N SER A 303 -1.16 -8.58 6.85
CA SER A 303 -1.00 -7.13 6.64
C SER A 303 -1.70 -6.63 5.38
N TRP A 304 -2.00 -7.52 4.44
CA TRP A 304 -2.76 -7.22 3.23
C TRP A 304 -4.26 -7.03 3.47
N PHE A 305 -4.81 -7.60 4.54
CA PHE A 305 -6.24 -7.52 4.85
C PHE A 305 -6.56 -6.26 5.66
N THR A 306 -6.43 -5.11 5.00
CA THR A 306 -6.63 -3.80 5.62
C THR A 306 -8.12 -3.52 5.89
N ASP A 307 -8.39 -2.56 6.78
CA ASP A 307 -9.76 -2.09 7.02
C ASP A 307 -10.41 -1.54 5.74
N ALA A 308 -9.65 -0.81 4.93
CA ALA A 308 -10.15 -0.24 3.67
C ALA A 308 -10.61 -1.33 2.69
N MET A 309 -9.84 -2.41 2.57
CA MET A 309 -10.21 -3.58 1.79
C MET A 309 -11.47 -4.25 2.33
N TYR A 310 -11.51 -4.59 3.63
CA TYR A 310 -12.65 -5.26 4.24
C TYR A 310 -13.94 -4.45 4.06
N ARG A 311 -13.90 -3.14 4.31
CA ARG A 311 -15.07 -2.25 4.20
C ARG A 311 -15.56 -2.13 2.77
N SER A 312 -14.65 -1.89 1.81
CA SER A 312 -15.02 -1.71 0.40
C SER A 312 -15.58 -3.01 -0.19
N SER A 313 -14.92 -4.13 0.09
CA SER A 313 -15.40 -5.46 -0.30
C SER A 313 -16.74 -5.81 0.34
N ALA A 314 -16.92 -5.53 1.64
CA ALA A 314 -18.18 -5.83 2.31
C ALA A 314 -19.33 -4.96 1.79
N ALA A 315 -19.08 -3.69 1.47
CA ALA A 315 -20.07 -2.81 0.85
C ALA A 315 -20.49 -3.32 -0.54
N LEU A 316 -19.52 -3.75 -1.36
CA LEU A 316 -19.79 -4.40 -2.64
C LEU A 316 -20.61 -5.69 -2.44
N THR A 317 -20.19 -6.59 -1.57
CA THR A 317 -20.91 -7.84 -1.29
C THR A 317 -22.32 -7.59 -0.78
N ALA A 318 -22.52 -6.62 0.12
CA ALA A 318 -23.85 -6.24 0.61
C ALA A 318 -24.73 -5.74 -0.54
N TYR A 319 -24.19 -4.88 -1.41
CA TYR A 319 -24.89 -4.38 -2.60
C TYR A 319 -25.27 -5.51 -3.56
N LEU A 320 -24.36 -6.44 -3.84
CA LEU A 320 -24.62 -7.59 -4.71
C LEU A 320 -25.68 -8.51 -4.09
N CYS A 321 -25.62 -8.75 -2.77
CA CYS A 321 -26.63 -9.51 -2.07
C CYS A 321 -28.01 -8.88 -2.17
N ASP A 322 -28.11 -7.56 -1.99
CA ASP A 322 -29.38 -6.84 -2.10
C ASP A 322 -29.90 -6.82 -3.54
N LYS A 323 -29.02 -6.63 -4.53
CA LYS A 323 -29.36 -6.61 -5.97
C LYS A 323 -29.90 -7.96 -6.45
N TYR A 324 -29.30 -9.07 -6.00
CA TYR A 324 -29.62 -10.42 -6.48
C TYR A 324 -30.47 -11.25 -5.50
N GLY A 325 -30.84 -10.70 -4.34
CA GLY A 325 -31.64 -11.41 -3.34
C GLY A 325 -30.88 -12.55 -2.64
N ILE A 326 -29.56 -12.44 -2.53
CA ILE A 326 -28.70 -13.43 -1.88
C ILE A 326 -28.74 -13.21 -0.36
N PRO A 327 -29.04 -14.24 0.45
CA PRO A 327 -28.96 -14.12 1.91
C PRO A 327 -27.55 -13.74 2.38
N LYS A 328 -27.44 -12.75 3.27
CA LYS A 328 -26.17 -12.26 3.83
C LYS A 328 -25.64 -13.20 4.92
N ASP A 329 -25.37 -14.45 4.58
CA ASP A 329 -24.87 -15.49 5.50
C ASP A 329 -23.68 -16.27 4.91
N ARG A 330 -23.03 -17.07 5.75
CA ARG A 330 -21.85 -17.87 5.37
C ARG A 330 -22.17 -19.06 4.47
N THR A 331 -23.44 -19.33 4.20
CA THR A 331 -23.82 -20.37 3.23
C THR A 331 -23.91 -19.82 1.81
N HIS A 332 -24.02 -18.50 1.63
CA HIS A 332 -24.10 -17.86 0.32
C HIS A 332 -22.96 -16.89 0.03
N ILE A 333 -22.32 -16.34 1.06
CA ILE A 333 -21.05 -15.63 0.95
C ILE A 333 -19.99 -16.61 1.43
N ILE A 334 -19.18 -17.13 0.52
CA ILE A 334 -18.23 -18.21 0.76
C ILE A 334 -16.82 -17.82 0.32
N GLY A 335 -15.80 -18.46 0.86
CA GLY A 335 -14.45 -18.42 0.32
C GLY A 335 -14.31 -19.35 -0.87
N HIS A 336 -13.30 -19.13 -1.70
CA HIS A 336 -13.01 -20.05 -2.81
C HIS A 336 -12.76 -21.48 -2.33
N SER A 337 -12.02 -21.64 -1.22
CA SER A 337 -11.79 -22.91 -0.53
C SER A 337 -13.07 -23.68 -0.13
N GLU A 338 -14.22 -23.01 -0.05
CA GLU A 338 -15.52 -23.61 0.28
C GLU A 338 -16.38 -23.88 -0.96
N ALA A 339 -15.95 -23.46 -2.15
CA ALA A 339 -16.70 -23.64 -3.39
C ALA A 339 -16.73 -25.12 -3.82
N PRO A 340 -17.82 -25.61 -4.44
CA PRO A 340 -17.90 -27.00 -4.86
C PRO A 340 -16.80 -27.39 -5.86
N GLY A 341 -16.08 -28.48 -5.58
CA GLY A 341 -15.09 -29.05 -6.51
C GLY A 341 -13.80 -28.23 -6.66
N ASN A 342 -13.47 -27.38 -5.69
CA ASN A 342 -12.21 -26.63 -5.67
C ASN A 342 -11.10 -27.38 -4.90
N ASP A 343 -9.85 -27.06 -5.22
CA ASP A 343 -8.60 -27.49 -4.58
C ASP A 343 -7.78 -26.30 -4.02
N HIS A 344 -8.43 -25.14 -3.91
CA HIS A 344 -7.88 -23.86 -3.53
C HIS A 344 -7.94 -23.63 -2.01
N THR A 345 -7.09 -22.73 -1.51
CA THR A 345 -6.96 -22.43 -0.08
C THR A 345 -7.37 -21.01 0.29
N ASP A 346 -7.63 -20.14 -0.68
CA ASP A 346 -8.03 -18.76 -0.47
C ASP A 346 -9.51 -18.64 0.01
N PRO A 347 -9.86 -17.58 0.77
CA PRO A 347 -9.05 -16.42 1.15
C PRO A 347 -8.04 -16.69 2.29
N GLY A 348 -7.91 -17.93 2.74
CA GLY A 348 -6.90 -18.35 3.70
C GLY A 348 -7.27 -18.13 5.16
N PRO A 349 -6.41 -18.59 6.09
CA PRO A 349 -6.69 -18.58 7.53
C PRO A 349 -6.67 -17.18 8.15
N ASN A 350 -6.04 -16.22 7.48
CA ASN A 350 -5.90 -14.84 7.94
C ASN A 350 -7.08 -13.94 7.54
N TRP A 351 -8.02 -14.44 6.74
CA TRP A 351 -9.25 -13.73 6.42
C TRP A 351 -10.25 -13.81 7.58
N ASP A 352 -10.55 -12.66 8.18
CA ASP A 352 -11.46 -12.52 9.31
C ASP A 352 -12.92 -12.52 8.82
N TRP A 353 -13.48 -13.73 8.71
CA TRP A 353 -14.87 -13.93 8.34
C TRP A 353 -15.87 -13.28 9.29
N ASN A 354 -15.57 -13.19 10.59
CA ASN A 354 -16.51 -12.60 11.55
C ASN A 354 -16.64 -11.10 11.28
N ARG A 355 -15.51 -10.40 11.19
CA ARG A 355 -15.46 -8.99 10.83
C ARG A 355 -16.10 -8.72 9.47
N TYR A 356 -15.77 -9.53 8.47
CA TYR A 356 -16.30 -9.36 7.13
C TYR A 356 -17.83 -9.52 7.10
N MET A 357 -18.37 -10.56 7.75
CA MET A 357 -19.81 -10.79 7.78
C MET A 357 -20.56 -9.76 8.63
N GLU A 358 -19.93 -9.23 9.67
CA GLU A 358 -20.44 -8.10 10.44
C GLU A 358 -20.64 -6.87 9.56
N LEU A 359 -19.61 -6.51 8.78
CA LEU A 359 -19.64 -5.42 7.81
C LEU A 359 -20.70 -5.64 6.72
N VAL A 360 -20.76 -6.84 6.12
CA VAL A 360 -21.73 -7.16 5.05
C VAL A 360 -23.17 -7.03 5.54
N LYS A 361 -23.46 -7.51 6.74
CA LYS A 361 -24.81 -7.47 7.31
C LYS A 361 -25.23 -6.07 7.75
N GLY A 362 -24.28 -5.13 7.85
CA GLY A 362 -24.49 -3.85 8.52
C GLY A 362 -24.86 -4.00 10.00
N THR A 363 -24.63 -5.18 10.58
CA THR A 363 -24.90 -5.48 12.00
C THR A 363 -23.67 -5.31 12.86
N GLY A 364 -22.49 -5.33 12.25
CA GLY A 364 -21.27 -4.82 12.84
C GLY A 364 -20.72 -3.72 11.96
N THR A 365 -20.33 -2.66 12.61
CA THR A 365 -19.87 -1.39 12.06
C THR A 365 -18.39 -1.40 11.69
N GLY A 366 -17.79 -2.59 11.51
CA GLY A 366 -16.36 -2.73 11.22
C GLY A 366 -15.45 -2.03 12.22
N GLY A 367 -15.89 -1.92 13.48
CA GLY A 367 -15.23 -1.12 14.50
C GLY A 367 -15.82 0.26 14.75
N GLU A 368 -17.02 0.63 14.26
CA GLU A 368 -17.73 1.78 14.88
C GLU A 368 -18.29 1.37 16.24
N SER A 369 -18.11 2.16 17.28
CA SER A 369 -18.95 1.97 18.45
C SER A 369 -20.41 2.35 18.14
N ARG A 370 -21.37 1.97 19.00
CA ARG A 370 -22.80 2.34 18.86
C ARG A 370 -23.03 3.86 18.72
N ASP A 371 -22.04 4.69 19.03
CA ASP A 371 -22.08 6.14 18.87
C ASP A 371 -21.85 6.66 17.45
N GLY A 372 -21.41 5.82 16.50
CA GLY A 372 -21.12 6.23 15.12
C GLY A 372 -19.93 7.18 14.95
N LEU A 373 -19.12 7.38 16.00
CA LEU A 373 -17.98 8.30 16.01
C LEU A 373 -16.66 7.60 16.36
N SER A 374 -16.70 6.47 17.04
CA SER A 374 -15.53 5.77 17.56
C SER A 374 -15.06 4.69 16.59
N PHE A 375 -13.84 4.78 16.07
CA PHE A 375 -13.27 3.81 15.10
C PHE A 375 -11.96 3.22 15.63
N GLY A 376 -11.61 2.00 15.21
CA GLY A 376 -10.31 1.39 15.53
C GLY A 376 -9.11 2.19 14.98
N THR A 377 -9.31 2.88 13.87
CA THR A 377 -8.36 3.83 13.29
C THR A 377 -9.12 4.93 12.57
N TYR A 378 -8.53 6.12 12.45
CA TYR A 378 -9.08 7.23 11.67
C TYR A 378 -8.21 7.45 10.44
N THR A 379 -8.68 7.00 9.29
CA THR A 379 -7.93 7.06 8.02
C THR A 379 -8.09 8.42 7.36
N THR A 380 -7.11 8.79 6.52
CA THR A 380 -7.16 10.04 5.78
C THR A 380 -8.39 10.11 4.89
N GLN A 381 -9.22 11.15 5.06
CA GLN A 381 -10.38 11.42 4.20
C GLN A 381 -10.13 12.65 3.32
N ARG A 382 -10.60 12.62 2.08
CA ARG A 382 -10.44 13.71 1.10
C ARG A 382 -11.57 13.70 0.10
N GLY A 383 -11.58 14.66 -0.83
CA GLY A 383 -12.57 14.69 -1.92
C GLY A 383 -12.70 13.34 -2.61
N GLY A 384 -13.94 12.83 -2.69
CA GLY A 384 -14.24 11.51 -3.25
C GLY A 384 -14.24 10.34 -2.25
N SER A 385 -13.73 10.52 -1.03
CA SER A 385 -13.92 9.55 0.06
C SER A 385 -15.41 9.33 0.34
N ALA A 386 -15.76 8.13 0.79
CA ALA A 386 -17.12 7.83 1.23
C ALA A 386 -17.13 6.80 2.36
N GLY A 387 -18.23 6.77 3.12
CA GLY A 387 -18.49 5.76 4.14
C GLY A 387 -18.58 6.33 5.55
N PRO A 388 -18.53 5.46 6.57
CA PRO A 388 -18.88 5.83 7.93
C PRO A 388 -17.97 6.87 8.59
N GLN A 389 -16.67 6.89 8.27
CA GLN A 389 -15.78 7.95 8.77
C GLN A 389 -16.10 9.30 8.15
N VAL A 390 -16.46 9.36 6.87
CA VAL A 390 -16.95 10.59 6.25
C VAL A 390 -18.25 11.05 6.91
N LYS A 391 -19.15 10.11 7.24
CA LYS A 391 -20.37 10.43 7.97
C LYS A 391 -20.08 10.96 9.37
N ALA A 392 -19.16 10.34 10.11
CA ALA A 392 -18.71 10.81 11.42
C ALA A 392 -18.07 12.21 11.33
N LEU A 393 -17.21 12.45 10.34
CA LEU A 393 -16.65 13.75 10.01
C LEU A 393 -17.75 14.79 9.79
N GLN A 394 -18.74 14.48 8.95
CA GLN A 394 -19.84 15.39 8.64
C GLN A 394 -20.69 15.71 9.88
N LEU A 395 -20.94 14.72 10.74
CA LEU A 395 -21.63 14.92 12.02
C LEU A 395 -20.83 15.84 12.95
N LEU A 396 -19.52 15.61 13.08
CA LEU A 396 -18.63 16.46 13.89
C LEU A 396 -18.56 17.89 13.35
N LEU A 397 -18.43 18.07 12.04
CA LEU A 397 -18.40 19.39 11.41
C LEU A 397 -19.71 20.15 11.65
N ASN A 398 -20.85 19.50 11.46
CA ASN A 398 -22.16 20.10 11.74
C ASN A 398 -22.33 20.49 13.22
N ASP A 399 -21.89 19.64 14.16
CA ASP A 399 -21.93 19.92 15.61
C ASP A 399 -21.04 21.12 15.99
N LEU A 400 -19.97 21.33 15.24
CA LEU A 400 -19.04 22.45 15.40
C LEU A 400 -19.40 23.70 14.57
N ASP A 401 -20.63 23.77 14.05
CA ASP A 401 -21.15 24.87 13.22
C ASP A 401 -20.40 25.08 11.89
N TYR A 402 -19.79 24.03 11.33
CA TYR A 402 -19.27 23.98 9.95
C TYR A 402 -20.26 23.18 9.07
N PRO A 403 -21.29 23.84 8.51
CA PRO A 403 -22.42 23.15 7.91
C PRO A 403 -22.01 22.38 6.66
N VAL A 404 -22.27 21.07 6.66
CA VAL A 404 -22.09 20.18 5.50
C VAL A 404 -23.41 19.67 4.91
N GLY A 405 -24.54 19.98 5.56
CA GLY A 405 -25.86 19.45 5.20
C GLY A 405 -26.14 18.11 5.88
N GLU A 406 -26.93 17.25 5.23
CA GLU A 406 -27.18 15.90 5.73
C GLU A 406 -25.87 15.08 5.72
N ALA A 407 -25.59 14.38 6.82
CA ALA A 407 -24.44 13.48 6.90
C ALA A 407 -24.71 12.20 6.10
N ASP A 408 -24.53 12.30 4.78
CA ASP A 408 -24.77 11.27 3.78
C ASP A 408 -23.61 10.28 3.63
N GLY A 409 -22.46 10.57 4.25
CA GLY A 409 -21.24 9.78 4.15
C GLY A 409 -20.47 9.98 2.84
N GLY A 410 -20.77 11.02 2.05
CA GLY A 410 -20.05 11.39 0.84
C GLY A 410 -19.16 12.62 1.03
N PHE A 411 -17.87 12.51 0.67
CA PHE A 411 -16.93 13.63 0.80
C PHE A 411 -16.92 14.46 -0.49
N GLY A 412 -18.00 15.22 -0.68
CA GLY A 412 -18.17 16.14 -1.80
C GLY A 412 -17.59 17.55 -1.56
N PRO A 413 -17.75 18.46 -2.54
CA PRO A 413 -17.23 19.83 -2.46
C PRO A 413 -17.69 20.63 -1.23
N VAL A 414 -18.90 20.37 -0.72
CA VAL A 414 -19.42 21.01 0.50
C VAL A 414 -18.63 20.55 1.72
N THR A 415 -18.42 19.24 1.86
CA THR A 415 -17.57 18.66 2.92
C THR A 415 -16.14 19.20 2.82
N THR A 416 -15.56 19.29 1.62
CA THR A 416 -14.24 19.90 1.41
C THR A 416 -14.19 21.35 1.91
N GLY A 417 -15.16 22.19 1.53
CA GLY A 417 -15.20 23.58 2.00
C GLY A 417 -15.33 23.71 3.51
N ALA A 418 -16.13 22.84 4.15
CA ALA A 418 -16.28 22.81 5.59
C ALA A 418 -14.99 22.37 6.31
N VAL A 419 -14.31 21.34 5.80
CA VAL A 419 -13.01 20.88 6.31
C VAL A 419 -11.96 21.98 6.20
N THR A 420 -11.83 22.61 5.04
CA THR A 420 -10.88 23.73 4.83
C THR A 420 -11.16 24.88 5.81
N SER A 421 -12.44 25.20 6.05
CA SER A 421 -12.84 26.24 7.00
C SER A 421 -12.48 25.87 8.44
N PHE A 422 -12.75 24.63 8.84
CA PHE A 422 -12.36 24.10 10.15
C PHE A 422 -10.84 24.15 10.34
N GLN A 423 -10.07 23.65 9.36
CA GLN A 423 -8.62 23.65 9.41
C GLN A 423 -8.05 25.06 9.58
N ALA A 424 -8.53 26.03 8.78
CA ALA A 424 -8.10 27.41 8.87
C ALA A 424 -8.40 28.04 10.25
N ALA A 425 -9.59 27.77 10.81
CA ALA A 425 -9.99 28.28 12.12
C ALA A 425 -9.17 27.67 13.28
N HIS A 426 -8.68 26.44 13.11
CA HIS A 426 -7.92 25.71 14.12
C HIS A 426 -6.39 25.77 13.90
N GLY A 427 -5.91 26.58 12.95
CA GLY A 427 -4.47 26.76 12.69
C GLY A 427 -3.79 25.53 12.08
N LEU A 428 -4.55 24.67 11.40
CA LEU A 428 -4.07 23.55 10.62
C LEU A 428 -3.80 23.99 9.17
N GLU A 429 -3.07 23.16 8.41
CA GLU A 429 -2.98 23.34 6.96
C GLU A 429 -4.37 23.18 6.35
N ALA A 430 -4.85 24.21 5.64
CA ALA A 430 -6.20 24.27 5.09
C ALA A 430 -6.27 23.66 3.69
N ASP A 431 -5.88 22.38 3.58
CA ASP A 431 -5.79 21.61 2.34
C ASP A 431 -7.08 20.86 1.97
N GLY A 432 -8.09 20.86 2.86
CA GLY A 432 -9.33 20.11 2.65
C GLY A 432 -9.18 18.59 2.87
N VAL A 433 -8.05 18.14 3.39
CA VAL A 433 -7.72 16.72 3.67
C VAL A 433 -7.79 16.46 5.18
N VAL A 434 -8.63 15.50 5.57
CA VAL A 434 -8.77 15.08 6.97
C VAL A 434 -7.79 13.96 7.27
N GLY A 435 -6.52 14.32 7.47
CA GLY A 435 -5.48 13.43 7.99
C GLY A 435 -5.49 13.35 9.52
N ALA A 436 -4.50 12.66 10.11
CA ALA A 436 -4.41 12.42 11.55
C ALA A 436 -4.51 13.71 12.39
N ARG A 437 -3.86 14.80 11.96
CA ARG A 437 -3.92 16.10 12.66
C ARG A 437 -5.33 16.69 12.70
N THR A 438 -6.01 16.70 11.55
CA THR A 438 -7.38 17.19 11.43
C THR A 438 -8.35 16.31 12.22
N TRP A 439 -8.18 14.99 12.18
CA TRP A 439 -8.96 14.06 12.99
C TRP A 439 -8.79 14.30 14.49
N THR A 440 -7.54 14.44 14.98
CA THR A 440 -7.26 14.73 16.39
C THR A 440 -7.94 16.03 16.83
N ALA A 441 -7.87 17.09 16.02
CA ALA A 441 -8.52 18.36 16.32
C ALA A 441 -10.06 18.24 16.35
N LEU A 442 -10.66 17.60 15.34
CA LEU A 442 -12.11 17.38 15.28
C LEU A 442 -12.63 16.57 16.46
N LEU A 443 -11.98 15.44 16.75
CA LEU A 443 -12.40 14.51 17.79
C LEU A 443 -12.18 15.06 19.20
N SER A 444 -11.29 16.03 19.39
CA SER A 444 -11.01 16.66 20.68
C SER A 444 -11.70 18.02 20.88
N ALA A 445 -12.41 18.52 19.87
CA ALA A 445 -13.09 19.81 19.94
C ALA A 445 -14.11 19.85 21.10
N GLY A 446 -14.41 21.07 21.57
CA GLY A 446 -15.33 21.31 22.69
C GLY A 446 -14.65 21.60 24.03
N SER A 447 -15.32 21.25 25.12
CA SER A 447 -14.87 21.56 26.50
C SER A 447 -13.52 20.92 26.84
N ALA A 448 -12.81 21.45 27.84
CA ALA A 448 -11.51 20.93 28.28
C ALA A 448 -11.54 20.54 29.78
N PRO A 449 -12.34 19.52 30.17
CA PRO A 449 -12.42 19.10 31.56
C PRO A 449 -11.11 18.44 32.02
N ALA A 450 -10.77 18.57 33.29
CA ALA A 450 -9.67 17.79 33.86
C ALA A 450 -10.07 16.31 33.94
N LEU A 451 -9.34 15.43 33.24
CA LEU A 451 -9.56 13.98 33.29
C LEU A 451 -8.33 13.27 33.87
N ALA A 452 -8.55 12.26 34.68
CA ALA A 452 -7.52 11.37 35.23
C ALA A 452 -8.07 9.95 35.40
N GLU A 453 -7.20 8.99 35.69
CA GLU A 453 -7.59 7.59 35.90
C GLU A 453 -8.75 7.46 36.90
N GLY A 454 -9.77 6.67 36.53
CA GLY A 454 -11.03 6.55 37.25
C GLY A 454 -12.15 7.49 36.76
N ALA A 455 -11.86 8.47 35.92
CA ALA A 455 -12.90 9.26 35.23
C ALA A 455 -13.73 8.38 34.28
N THR A 456 -14.99 8.72 34.08
CA THR A 456 -15.89 8.03 33.14
C THR A 456 -16.79 9.01 32.39
N GLY A 457 -17.33 8.59 31.26
CA GLY A 457 -18.35 9.33 30.50
C GLY A 457 -17.91 9.79 29.12
N GLU A 458 -18.72 10.64 28.49
CA GLU A 458 -18.53 11.06 27.09
C GLU A 458 -17.24 11.86 26.86
N ASP A 459 -16.79 12.65 27.84
CA ASP A 459 -15.51 13.35 27.75
C ASP A 459 -14.31 12.38 27.71
N VAL A 460 -14.42 11.23 28.38
CA VAL A 460 -13.40 10.17 28.32
C VAL A 460 -13.43 9.48 26.95
N LYS A 461 -14.61 9.18 26.40
CA LYS A 461 -14.69 8.64 25.02
C LYS A 461 -14.11 9.60 24.00
N ARG A 462 -14.42 10.89 24.14
CA ARG A 462 -13.90 11.95 23.28
C ARG A 462 -12.37 11.99 23.32
N LEU A 463 -11.79 11.95 24.52
CA LEU A 463 -10.34 11.80 24.71
C LEU A 463 -9.80 10.54 24.03
N GLN A 464 -10.42 9.38 24.26
CA GLN A 464 -9.96 8.08 23.72
C GLN A 464 -9.96 8.09 22.18
N ARG A 465 -11.00 8.64 21.54
CA ARG A 465 -11.05 8.83 20.08
C ARG A 465 -9.92 9.73 19.57
N ALA A 466 -9.72 10.87 20.24
CA ALA A 466 -8.67 11.81 19.87
C ALA A 466 -7.26 11.20 20.02
N LEU A 467 -7.03 10.39 21.07
CA LEU A 467 -5.78 9.66 21.25
C LEU A 467 -5.58 8.59 20.17
N THR A 468 -6.63 7.88 19.78
CA THR A 468 -6.57 6.91 18.66
C THR A 468 -6.12 7.59 17.37
N ALA A 469 -6.68 8.77 17.05
CA ALA A 469 -6.25 9.56 15.90
C ALA A 469 -4.81 10.09 16.03
N ALA A 470 -4.45 10.63 17.20
CA ALA A 470 -3.16 11.28 17.42
C ALA A 470 -1.96 10.31 17.49
N LEU A 471 -2.19 9.08 17.95
CA LEU A 471 -1.16 8.07 18.14
C LEU A 471 -1.08 7.08 16.97
N GLY A 472 -2.11 7.02 16.12
CA GLY A 472 -2.22 6.01 15.06
C GLY A 472 -2.40 4.58 15.59
N SER A 473 -2.69 4.43 16.89
CA SER A 473 -2.89 3.16 17.57
C SER A 473 -4.21 3.19 18.35
N THR A 474 -4.98 2.12 18.31
CA THR A 474 -6.31 2.05 18.93
C THR A 474 -6.25 2.20 20.44
N VAL A 475 -6.95 3.20 20.96
CA VAL A 475 -7.39 3.30 22.35
C VAL A 475 -8.89 3.00 22.35
N GLU A 476 -9.30 1.96 23.07
CA GLU A 476 -10.72 1.59 23.16
C GLU A 476 -11.54 2.77 23.70
N ALA A 477 -12.57 3.18 22.96
CA ALA A 477 -13.43 4.31 23.31
C ALA A 477 -14.62 3.86 24.19
N ASP A 478 -14.33 3.18 25.29
CA ASP A 478 -15.32 2.61 26.22
C ASP A 478 -15.89 3.65 27.20
N GLY A 479 -15.28 4.83 27.28
CA GLY A 479 -15.67 5.90 28.19
C GLY A 479 -15.20 5.67 29.62
N SER A 480 -14.25 4.76 29.84
CA SER A 480 -13.64 4.49 31.14
C SER A 480 -12.15 4.82 31.11
N PHE A 481 -11.71 5.76 31.94
CA PHE A 481 -10.32 6.18 31.98
C PHE A 481 -9.52 5.19 32.83
N GLY A 482 -9.21 4.03 32.27
CA GLY A 482 -8.43 2.96 32.92
C GLY A 482 -6.92 3.02 32.62
N PRO A 483 -6.15 2.01 33.06
CA PRO A 483 -4.70 1.96 32.88
C PRO A 483 -4.22 2.06 31.41
N ALA A 484 -5.00 1.50 30.47
CA ALA A 484 -4.69 1.57 29.04
C ALA A 484 -4.78 3.01 28.51
N THR A 485 -5.86 3.72 28.82
CA THR A 485 -6.01 5.14 28.47
C THR A 485 -4.97 6.00 29.21
N ALA A 486 -4.63 5.68 30.47
CA ALA A 486 -3.58 6.41 31.21
C ALA A 486 -2.20 6.25 30.56
N THR A 487 -1.91 5.06 30.03
CA THR A 487 -0.71 4.79 29.24
C THR A 487 -0.72 5.60 27.94
N ALA A 488 -1.83 5.58 27.20
CA ALA A 488 -1.97 6.37 25.97
C ALA A 488 -1.81 7.88 26.20
N VAL A 489 -2.37 8.42 27.29
CA VAL A 489 -2.19 9.83 27.66
C VAL A 489 -0.73 10.15 27.93
N ARG A 490 0.00 9.32 28.70
CA ARG A 490 1.44 9.55 28.96
C ARG A 490 2.27 9.44 27.69
N SER A 491 1.96 8.50 26.80
CA SER A 491 2.62 8.36 25.50
C SER A 491 2.39 9.59 24.62
N TYR A 492 1.15 10.09 24.57
CA TYR A 492 0.80 11.32 23.86
C TYR A 492 1.50 12.55 24.47
N GLN A 493 1.47 12.71 25.79
CA GLN A 493 2.15 13.82 26.47
C GLN A 493 3.66 13.80 26.18
N THR A 494 4.29 12.63 26.27
CA THR A 494 5.72 12.45 25.99
C THR A 494 6.05 12.80 24.54
N SER A 495 5.26 12.34 23.57
CA SER A 495 5.51 12.61 22.15
C SER A 495 5.31 14.07 21.74
N ARG A 496 4.66 14.88 22.59
CA ARG A 496 4.36 16.30 22.36
C ARG A 496 5.09 17.25 23.30
N ASP A 497 6.13 16.75 23.98
CA ASP A 497 6.95 17.49 24.95
C ASP A 497 6.12 18.15 26.07
N LEU A 498 5.05 17.49 26.49
CA LEU A 498 4.23 17.88 27.63
C LEU A 498 4.68 17.12 28.89
N THR A 499 4.26 17.60 30.07
CA THR A 499 4.44 16.84 31.31
C THR A 499 3.68 15.53 31.23
N ALA A 500 4.38 14.39 31.24
CA ALA A 500 3.80 13.05 31.11
C ALA A 500 3.24 12.52 32.45
N ASP A 501 2.35 13.26 33.08
CA ASP A 501 1.73 12.93 34.36
C ASP A 501 0.53 11.97 34.25
N GLY A 502 0.03 11.73 33.04
CA GLY A 502 -1.17 10.91 32.80
C GLY A 502 -2.48 11.63 33.12
N VAL A 503 -2.43 12.94 33.38
CA VAL A 503 -3.59 13.79 33.65
C VAL A 503 -3.87 14.68 32.44
N VAL A 504 -5.10 14.65 31.96
CA VAL A 504 -5.53 15.47 30.83
C VAL A 504 -6.02 16.82 31.36
N GLY A 505 -5.08 17.75 31.48
CA GLY A 505 -5.35 19.16 31.80
C GLY A 505 -5.44 20.05 30.56
N THR A 506 -5.51 21.37 30.80
CA THR A 506 -5.64 22.40 29.74
C THR A 506 -4.55 22.29 28.67
N ALA A 507 -3.30 21.99 29.04
CA ALA A 507 -2.20 21.85 28.09
C ALA A 507 -2.37 20.64 27.16
N THR A 508 -2.81 19.50 27.69
CA THR A 508 -3.07 18.29 26.91
C THR A 508 -4.24 18.51 25.95
N TRP A 509 -5.34 19.12 26.41
CA TRP A 509 -6.47 19.47 25.54
C TRP A 509 -6.08 20.46 24.45
N ALA A 510 -5.34 21.52 24.79
CA ALA A 510 -4.90 22.50 23.81
C ALA A 510 -4.01 21.87 22.71
N ALA A 511 -3.16 20.90 23.07
CA ALA A 511 -2.35 20.18 22.09
C ALA A 511 -3.22 19.32 21.16
N LEU A 512 -4.17 18.54 21.71
CA LEU A 512 -5.10 17.73 20.92
C LEU A 512 -5.94 18.61 19.98
N GLN A 513 -6.49 19.71 20.50
CA GLN A 513 -7.37 20.63 19.75
C GLN A 513 -6.62 21.41 18.66
N ALA A 514 -5.30 21.55 18.76
CA ALA A 514 -4.44 22.09 17.73
C ALA A 514 -3.96 21.02 16.71
N GLY A 515 -4.51 19.80 16.78
CA GLY A 515 -4.12 18.68 15.93
C GLY A 515 -2.64 18.28 16.09
N ARG A 516 -2.07 18.56 17.28
CA ARG A 516 -0.76 18.05 17.67
C ARG A 516 -0.95 16.65 18.24
#